data_AF-A0A6N9T1M8-F1
#
_entry.id   AF-A0A6N9T1M8-F1
#
_cell.length_a   1.000
_cell.length_b   1.000
_cell.length_c   1.000
_cell.angle_alpha   90.00
_cell.angle_beta   90.00
_cell.angle_gamma   90.00
#
_symmetry.space_group_name_H-M   'P 1'
#
loop_
_entity.id
_entity.type
_entity.pdbx_description
1 polymer ?
#
loop_
_entity_poly.entity_id
_entity_poly.type
_entity_poly.pdbx_seq_one_letter_code
_entity_poly.pdbx_strand_id
1 'polypeptide(L)'
;MPDTTNRLALPYILAEQAQKHVTHNEALVRLDALVHLAVLDRDRTEAPAAPSAGDRHIVAAEGSGEWAGRGDAVAVWQDGAWMFLEPQPGWRAWCVTEETLLLHGAAGWVPAALGPEELAGGALSRLGVNTAADETNRVALKTSALLVSHDDVSGSGNGSVLGTFNKENAGKDAGFNFQSGWSTRALMGLYGDEDFRIKVSPDGAVFHDAMAIDRTTGGVSFPQTGPIGTLTAGLFHKADGASAALTRTGSGTLDLKAGCFVEVAGLVHRFSAPTAVQMPALTGGTDYAVYVCSDGSVRADAGLVAPVGFTTANSRKIGGFHYAAGGNAPGYNTGGDTIPQINPYSLWDLKWRPACPDPRGMALVAGRFWCDIYLTGTNVDVDGSSRSGATIADGATPPKVPATFGGDGATTYGSFTWFEAAELLASVGKRPLDYTDFVTAAFGTKEAVSRGNDPVTTGLATTNAGSSNGDAAFTSKWGIVQAAGCFWIWANHFGGQFTSGLSDNAEGRGQLQNQPNAALFGTPWNGSANAGSRASTWAINPWYSSGFIGSRGRCDHLNQI
;
A
#
# COMPACT_ATOMS: atom_id res chain seq x y z
N MET A 1 75.77 58.59 -30.28
CA MET A 1 75.12 57.28 -30.07
C MET A 1 74.74 57.22 -28.60
N PRO A 2 73.62 56.59 -28.21
CA PRO A 2 73.35 56.34 -26.80
C PRO A 2 74.47 55.46 -26.22
N ASP A 3 74.94 55.78 -25.01
CA ASP A 3 75.99 55.01 -24.31
C ASP A 3 75.40 53.81 -23.54
N THR A 4 74.12 53.50 -23.79
CA THR A 4 73.36 52.46 -23.08
C THR A 4 72.38 51.73 -24.01
N THR A 5 71.97 50.51 -23.67
CA THR A 5 70.89 49.78 -24.36
C THR A 5 69.52 50.46 -24.23
N ASN A 6 68.61 50.20 -25.16
CA ASN A 6 67.34 50.93 -25.26
C ASN A 6 66.31 50.57 -24.18
N ARG A 7 66.33 49.32 -23.67
CA ARG A 7 65.30 48.85 -22.75
C ARG A 7 65.74 48.86 -21.29
N LEU A 8 66.90 48.30 -21.00
CA LEU A 8 67.44 48.11 -19.65
C LEU A 8 68.51 49.16 -19.31
N ALA A 9 68.82 50.08 -20.22
CA ALA A 9 69.85 51.11 -20.06
C ALA A 9 71.22 50.53 -19.64
N LEU A 10 71.58 49.34 -20.14
CA LEU A 10 72.85 48.70 -19.84
C LEU A 10 73.99 49.49 -20.49
N PRO A 11 75.02 49.89 -19.74
CA PRO A 11 76.10 50.71 -20.27
C PRO A 11 76.92 49.94 -21.30
N TYR A 12 77.15 50.56 -22.45
CA TYR A 12 78.05 50.06 -23.46
C TYR A 12 79.52 50.32 -23.09
N ILE A 13 80.40 49.43 -23.53
CA ILE A 13 81.84 49.68 -23.50
C ILE A 13 82.18 50.67 -24.62
N LEU A 14 82.84 51.78 -24.27
CA LEU A 14 83.31 52.80 -25.22
C LEU A 14 84.40 52.24 -26.16
N ALA A 15 84.52 52.81 -27.36
CA ALA A 15 85.44 52.36 -28.40
C ALA A 15 86.94 52.45 -27.97
N GLU A 16 87.84 51.80 -28.72
CA GLU A 16 89.32 51.74 -28.55
C GLU A 16 89.91 50.72 -27.55
N GLN A 17 89.08 49.91 -26.88
CA GLN A 17 89.53 48.77 -26.07
C GLN A 17 89.74 47.48 -26.90
N ALA A 18 90.71 47.47 -27.82
CA ALA A 18 91.11 46.29 -28.62
C ALA A 18 89.95 45.54 -29.33
N GLN A 19 88.97 46.29 -29.87
CA GLN A 19 87.74 45.77 -30.51
C GLN A 19 86.82 44.88 -29.65
N LYS A 20 87.10 44.68 -28.35
CA LYS A 20 86.24 43.88 -27.44
C LYS A 20 84.85 44.50 -27.23
N HIS A 21 84.73 45.81 -27.37
CA HIS A 21 83.47 46.55 -27.26
C HIS A 21 82.43 46.09 -28.30
N VAL A 22 82.84 45.64 -29.49
CA VAL A 22 81.92 45.21 -30.55
C VAL A 22 81.13 43.98 -30.13
N THR A 23 81.82 42.88 -29.83
CA THR A 23 81.17 41.61 -29.47
C THR A 23 80.45 41.66 -28.13
N HIS A 24 80.96 42.45 -27.17
CA HIS A 24 80.32 42.56 -25.85
C HIS A 24 79.06 43.44 -25.89
N ASN A 25 79.10 44.59 -26.57
CA ASN A 25 77.92 45.45 -26.70
C ASN A 25 76.82 44.74 -27.51
N GLU A 26 77.19 43.95 -28.51
CA GLU A 26 76.23 43.09 -29.23
C GLU A 26 75.57 42.06 -28.29
N ALA A 27 76.32 41.45 -27.38
CA ALA A 27 75.76 40.54 -26.37
C ALA A 27 74.81 41.29 -25.40
N LEU A 28 75.15 42.52 -25.01
CA LEU A 28 74.28 43.36 -24.18
C LEU A 28 72.98 43.72 -24.89
N VAL A 29 73.00 44.01 -26.19
CA VAL A 29 71.79 44.25 -27.00
C VAL A 29 70.91 43.01 -27.08
N ARG A 30 71.49 41.83 -27.32
CA ARG A 30 70.73 40.56 -27.35
C ARG A 30 70.10 40.27 -25.99
N LEU A 31 70.84 40.51 -24.90
CA LEU A 31 70.32 40.35 -23.55
C LEU A 31 69.19 41.34 -23.25
N ASP A 32 69.33 42.60 -23.65
CA ASP A 32 68.33 43.66 -23.52
C ASP A 32 66.99 43.29 -24.18
N ALA A 33 67.07 42.61 -25.32
CA ALA A 33 65.90 42.15 -26.07
C ALA A 33 65.21 40.93 -25.43
N LEU A 34 65.96 39.98 -24.87
CA LEU A 34 65.45 38.70 -24.33
C LEU A 34 64.98 38.77 -22.89
N VAL A 35 65.67 39.55 -22.05
CA VAL A 35 65.28 39.70 -20.65
C VAL A 35 63.91 40.35 -20.61
N HIS A 36 62.93 39.67 -20.01
CA HIS A 36 61.51 40.06 -20.00
C HIS A 36 60.89 40.19 -21.40
N LEU A 37 61.22 39.28 -22.32
CA LEU A 37 60.76 39.31 -23.71
C LEU A 37 59.27 39.65 -23.85
N ALA A 38 58.98 40.77 -24.51
CA ALA A 38 57.64 41.26 -24.78
C ALA A 38 57.58 41.75 -26.22
N VAL A 39 56.64 41.21 -26.99
CA VAL A 39 56.48 41.45 -28.41
C VAL A 39 55.13 42.12 -28.67
N LEU A 40 55.07 43.04 -29.63
CA LEU A 40 53.89 43.82 -29.95
C LEU A 40 52.78 42.93 -30.52
N ASP A 41 53.14 42.00 -31.39
CA ASP A 41 52.24 41.02 -32.00
C ASP A 41 53.03 39.76 -32.37
N ARG A 42 52.30 38.73 -32.82
CA ARG A 42 52.90 37.47 -33.27
C ARG A 42 52.39 36.94 -34.61
N ASP A 43 51.47 37.67 -35.24
CA ASP A 43 50.73 37.27 -36.44
C ASP A 43 51.02 38.16 -37.65
N ARG A 44 51.95 39.12 -37.50
CA ARG A 44 52.31 40.06 -38.54
C ARG A 44 53.36 39.48 -39.49
N THR A 45 53.10 39.57 -40.79
CA THR A 45 53.97 39.01 -41.86
C THR A 45 54.98 40.02 -42.41
N GLU A 46 54.71 41.32 -42.32
CA GLU A 46 55.59 42.38 -42.86
C GLU A 46 56.09 43.32 -41.76
N ALA A 47 57.34 43.78 -41.85
CA ALA A 47 57.87 44.77 -40.93
C ALA A 47 57.01 46.04 -40.85
N PRO A 48 56.79 46.64 -39.66
CA PRO A 48 56.17 47.97 -39.54
C PRO A 48 56.84 48.99 -40.46
N ALA A 49 56.05 49.86 -41.09
CA ALA A 49 56.60 50.89 -41.99
C ALA A 49 57.40 51.98 -41.24
N ALA A 50 57.19 52.10 -39.92
CA ALA A 50 57.91 53.04 -39.05
C ALA A 50 58.15 52.39 -37.66
N PRO A 51 59.08 51.43 -37.55
CA PRO A 51 59.37 50.76 -36.28
C PRO A 51 60.17 51.70 -35.36
N SER A 52 59.87 51.65 -34.07
CA SER A 52 60.57 52.39 -33.03
C SER A 52 61.69 51.53 -32.43
N ALA A 53 62.78 52.16 -32.00
CA ALA A 53 63.90 51.43 -31.44
C ALA A 53 63.48 50.64 -30.19
N GLY A 54 63.78 49.34 -30.18
CA GLY A 54 63.34 48.39 -29.15
C GLY A 54 62.01 47.68 -29.43
N ASP A 55 61.30 48.01 -30.52
CA ASP A 55 60.12 47.28 -30.94
C ASP A 55 60.45 45.81 -31.20
N ARG A 56 59.58 44.93 -30.74
CA ARG A 56 59.75 43.50 -30.92
C ARG A 56 58.49 42.87 -31.44
N HIS A 57 58.63 41.94 -32.36
CA HIS A 57 57.53 41.16 -32.91
C HIS A 57 57.95 39.70 -32.95
N ILE A 58 57.00 38.79 -32.77
CA ILE A 58 57.21 37.43 -33.28
C ILE A 58 56.79 37.48 -34.74
N VAL A 59 57.72 37.20 -35.63
CA VAL A 59 57.45 37.19 -37.06
C VAL A 59 56.47 36.04 -37.34
N ALA A 60 55.38 36.31 -38.06
CA ALA A 60 54.51 35.24 -38.52
C ALA A 60 55.28 34.23 -39.38
N ALA A 61 54.83 32.98 -39.43
CA ALA A 61 55.54 31.89 -40.10
C ALA A 61 56.04 32.21 -41.53
N GLU A 62 55.26 32.97 -42.30
CA GLU A 62 55.61 33.44 -43.65
C GLU A 62 55.90 34.94 -43.67
N GLY A 63 56.94 35.34 -42.94
CA GLY A 63 57.46 36.71 -43.03
C GLY A 63 57.81 37.09 -44.47
N SER A 64 57.51 38.33 -44.88
CA SER A 64 57.83 38.90 -46.19
C SER A 64 58.63 40.20 -46.06
N GLY A 65 59.14 40.72 -47.18
CA GLY A 65 60.00 41.89 -47.18
C GLY A 65 61.28 41.68 -46.35
N GLU A 66 61.56 42.60 -45.42
CA GLU A 66 62.73 42.50 -44.51
C GLU A 66 62.65 41.32 -43.54
N TRP A 67 61.47 40.72 -43.36
CA TRP A 67 61.24 39.57 -42.49
C TRP A 67 61.25 38.24 -43.26
N ALA A 68 61.59 38.26 -44.55
CA ALA A 68 61.65 37.07 -45.39
C ALA A 68 62.60 36.00 -44.82
N GLY A 69 62.07 34.79 -44.61
CA GLY A 69 62.83 33.65 -44.07
C GLY A 69 63.08 33.68 -42.56
N ARG A 70 62.35 34.53 -41.81
CA ARG A 70 62.52 34.72 -40.35
C ARG A 70 61.28 34.38 -39.51
N GLY A 71 60.40 33.52 -40.02
CA GLY A 71 59.21 33.08 -39.28
C GLY A 71 59.55 32.54 -37.89
N ASP A 72 58.66 32.81 -36.92
CA ASP A 72 58.76 32.47 -35.49
C ASP A 72 59.90 33.14 -34.70
N ALA A 73 60.86 33.77 -35.37
CA ALA A 73 61.91 34.52 -34.71
C ALA A 73 61.34 35.75 -34.00
N VAL A 74 61.99 36.14 -32.91
CA VAL A 74 61.73 37.44 -32.30
C VAL A 74 62.51 38.48 -33.11
N ALA A 75 61.81 39.23 -33.94
CA ALA A 75 62.35 40.41 -34.61
C ALA A 75 62.45 41.56 -33.60
N VAL A 76 63.58 42.24 -33.56
CA VAL A 76 63.89 43.36 -32.67
C VAL A 76 64.42 44.52 -33.52
N TRP A 77 63.78 45.68 -33.49
CA TRP A 77 64.28 46.86 -34.22
C TRP A 77 65.33 47.59 -33.40
N GLN A 78 66.58 47.62 -33.86
CA GLN A 78 67.69 48.22 -33.13
C GLN A 78 68.70 48.84 -34.11
N ASP A 79 69.23 50.02 -33.78
CA ASP A 79 70.28 50.71 -34.55
C ASP A 79 69.98 50.85 -36.06
N GLY A 80 68.69 50.98 -36.40
CA GLY A 80 68.22 51.16 -37.78
C GLY A 80 68.10 49.87 -38.60
N ALA A 81 68.18 48.70 -37.97
CA ALA A 81 68.01 47.40 -38.62
C ALA A 81 67.24 46.39 -37.75
N TRP A 82 66.70 45.34 -38.37
CA TRP A 82 66.09 44.22 -37.66
C TRP A 82 67.14 43.21 -37.20
N MET A 83 67.20 42.97 -35.89
CA MET A 83 67.88 41.84 -35.28
C MET A 83 66.88 40.71 -35.06
N PHE A 84 67.23 39.48 -35.45
CA PHE A 84 66.37 38.31 -35.26
C PHE A 84 66.98 37.38 -34.21
N LEU A 85 66.18 37.04 -33.20
CA LEU A 85 66.57 36.13 -32.14
C LEU A 85 65.77 34.84 -32.28
N GLU A 86 66.50 33.76 -32.53
CA GLU A 86 65.93 32.43 -32.69
C GLU A 86 65.52 31.87 -31.32
N PRO A 87 64.21 31.69 -31.05
CA PRO A 87 63.74 31.27 -29.73
C PRO A 87 64.10 29.81 -29.41
N GLN A 88 64.47 29.55 -28.16
CA GLN A 88 64.72 28.19 -27.66
C GLN A 88 63.51 27.67 -26.88
N PRO A 89 63.27 26.34 -26.85
CA PRO A 89 62.22 25.77 -26.01
C PRO A 89 62.32 26.24 -24.54
N GLY A 90 61.19 26.61 -23.95
CA GLY A 90 61.10 27.16 -22.60
C GLY A 90 61.24 28.69 -22.54
N TRP A 91 61.52 29.36 -23.66
CA TRP A 91 61.41 30.82 -23.72
C TRP A 91 59.97 31.25 -23.47
N ARG A 92 59.84 32.42 -22.86
CA ARG A 92 58.54 33.01 -22.50
C ARG A 92 58.50 34.41 -23.08
N ALA A 93 57.47 34.70 -23.86
CA ALA A 93 57.24 36.01 -24.46
C ALA A 93 55.85 36.47 -24.10
N TRP A 94 55.72 37.72 -23.73
CA TRP A 94 54.41 38.33 -23.66
C TRP A 94 54.03 38.87 -25.04
N CYS A 95 52.91 38.42 -25.62
CA CYS A 95 52.35 39.06 -26.81
C CYS A 95 51.40 40.17 -26.38
N VAL A 96 51.71 41.40 -26.77
CA VAL A 96 50.96 42.60 -26.37
C VAL A 96 49.60 42.64 -27.04
N THR A 97 49.47 42.28 -28.32
CA THR A 97 48.19 42.33 -29.05
C THR A 97 47.19 41.26 -28.58
N GLU A 98 47.68 40.07 -28.22
CA GLU A 98 46.83 38.98 -27.72
C GLU A 98 46.69 38.94 -26.20
N GLU A 99 47.43 39.81 -25.49
CA GLU A 99 47.52 39.85 -24.03
C GLU A 99 47.76 38.46 -23.41
N THR A 100 48.62 37.65 -24.04
CA THR A 100 48.84 36.26 -23.63
C THR A 100 50.32 35.97 -23.40
N LEU A 101 50.60 35.21 -22.34
CA LEU A 101 51.92 34.65 -22.12
C LEU A 101 52.10 33.54 -23.13
N LEU A 102 53.06 33.71 -24.01
CA LEU A 102 53.47 32.68 -24.93
C LEU A 102 54.62 31.90 -24.32
N LEU A 103 54.49 30.58 -24.32
CA LEU A 103 55.60 29.67 -24.08
C LEU A 103 56.09 29.20 -25.45
N HIS A 104 57.37 29.42 -25.74
CA HIS A 104 57.99 28.84 -26.92
C HIS A 104 58.27 27.36 -26.64
N GLY A 105 57.60 26.50 -27.39
CA GLY A 105 57.74 25.04 -27.32
C GLY A 105 58.25 24.46 -28.64
N ALA A 106 58.04 23.17 -28.85
CA ALA A 106 58.42 22.49 -30.10
C ALA A 106 57.59 22.92 -31.33
N ALA A 107 56.46 23.60 -31.13
CA ALA A 107 55.53 24.05 -32.17
C ALA A 107 55.53 25.59 -32.33
N GLY A 108 56.60 26.26 -31.93
CA GLY A 108 56.68 27.72 -31.91
C GLY A 108 56.03 28.31 -30.66
N TRP A 109 55.54 29.54 -30.77
CA TRP A 109 54.95 30.30 -29.67
C TRP A 109 53.47 29.98 -29.47
N VAL A 110 53.12 29.43 -28.30
CA VAL A 110 51.74 29.08 -27.95
C VAL A 110 51.29 29.76 -26.66
N PRO A 111 50.00 30.13 -26.50
CA PRO A 111 49.48 30.61 -25.23
C PRO A 111 49.73 29.61 -24.09
N ALA A 112 50.27 30.09 -22.99
CA ALA A 112 50.50 29.32 -21.77
C ALA A 112 49.15 29.15 -21.06
N ALA A 113 48.35 28.18 -21.51
CA ALA A 113 46.99 27.98 -21.01
C ALA A 113 46.91 27.23 -19.67
N LEU A 114 47.99 26.64 -19.16
CA LEU A 114 48.06 25.98 -17.85
C LEU A 114 49.52 26.04 -17.33
N GLY A 115 49.72 26.42 -16.06
CA GLY A 115 51.04 26.49 -15.45
C GLY A 115 51.62 25.09 -15.15
N PRO A 116 52.96 24.91 -15.08
CA PRO A 116 53.58 23.62 -14.72
C PRO A 116 53.12 23.07 -13.36
N GLU A 117 52.71 23.95 -12.43
CA GLU A 117 52.21 23.57 -11.10
C GLU A 117 50.87 22.84 -11.14
N GLU A 118 50.07 22.98 -12.21
CA GLU A 118 48.79 22.25 -12.34
C GLU A 118 48.96 20.85 -12.97
N LEU A 119 50.16 20.52 -13.48
CA LEU A 119 50.48 19.22 -14.09
C LEU A 119 51.30 18.30 -13.17
N ALA A 120 51.94 18.83 -12.12
CA ALA A 120 52.74 18.05 -11.20
C ALA A 120 51.86 17.29 -10.20
N GLY A 121 51.40 16.09 -10.59
CA GLY A 121 50.61 15.17 -9.74
C GLY A 121 49.26 14.75 -10.32
N GLY A 122 48.91 15.21 -11.52
CA GLY A 122 47.68 14.80 -12.22
C GLY A 122 46.39 15.44 -11.70
N ALA A 123 46.46 16.60 -11.03
CA ALA A 123 45.29 17.27 -10.46
C ALA A 123 45.09 18.68 -11.03
N LEU A 124 43.99 18.89 -11.75
CA LEU A 124 43.51 20.23 -12.12
C LEU A 124 42.84 20.89 -10.92
N SER A 125 43.21 22.13 -10.62
CA SER A 125 42.64 22.89 -9.50
C SER A 125 41.19 23.33 -9.78
N ARG A 126 40.91 23.73 -11.04
CA ARG A 126 39.61 24.14 -11.56
C ARG A 126 39.51 23.83 -13.06
N LEU A 127 38.30 23.60 -13.56
CA LEU A 127 38.00 23.36 -14.98
C LEU A 127 36.67 24.03 -15.37
N GLY A 128 36.73 24.97 -16.30
CA GLY A 128 35.58 25.70 -16.83
C GLY A 128 35.36 25.45 -18.32
N VAL A 129 34.13 25.13 -18.74
CA VAL A 129 33.73 24.98 -20.15
C VAL A 129 32.65 26.01 -20.49
N ASN A 130 32.96 26.96 -21.38
CA ASN A 130 32.11 28.12 -21.72
C ASN A 130 31.71 29.00 -20.52
N THR A 131 32.40 28.84 -19.40
CA THR A 131 32.23 29.62 -18.17
C THR A 131 33.50 29.50 -17.34
N ALA A 132 33.80 30.52 -16.53
CA ALA A 132 34.86 30.40 -15.53
C ALA A 132 34.40 29.46 -14.40
N ALA A 133 35.32 28.61 -13.93
CA ALA A 133 35.16 27.83 -12.71
C ALA A 133 35.61 28.66 -11.49
N ASP A 134 35.00 28.40 -10.34
CA ASP A 134 35.22 29.16 -9.10
C ASP A 134 35.62 28.24 -7.93
N GLU A 135 35.75 28.79 -6.72
CA GLU A 135 36.17 28.03 -5.53
C GLU A 135 35.16 26.97 -5.09
N THR A 136 33.89 27.18 -5.43
CA THR A 136 32.76 26.30 -5.13
C THR A 136 32.51 25.34 -6.30
N ASN A 137 32.28 25.88 -7.49
CA ASN A 137 32.10 25.13 -8.73
C ASN A 137 33.44 24.92 -9.43
N ARG A 138 34.29 24.08 -8.83
CA ARG A 138 35.62 23.80 -9.39
C ARG A 138 35.56 23.08 -10.74
N VAL A 139 34.44 22.43 -11.05
CA VAL A 139 34.12 21.96 -12.40
C VAL A 139 32.83 22.67 -12.82
N ALA A 140 32.91 23.59 -13.76
CA ALA A 140 31.79 24.41 -14.21
C ALA A 140 31.57 24.26 -15.72
N LEU A 141 30.37 23.86 -16.14
CA LEU A 141 30.04 23.66 -17.55
C LEU A 141 28.79 24.45 -17.93
N LYS A 142 28.87 25.26 -18.99
CA LYS A 142 27.71 25.80 -19.72
C LYS A 142 27.61 25.09 -21.07
N THR A 143 26.74 24.09 -21.13
CA THR A 143 26.60 23.18 -22.27
C THR A 143 25.14 22.77 -22.47
N SER A 144 24.79 22.32 -23.67
CA SER A 144 23.48 21.73 -23.99
C SER A 144 23.36 20.26 -23.55
N ALA A 145 24.49 19.55 -23.39
CA ALA A 145 24.54 18.14 -22.97
C ALA A 145 25.85 17.80 -22.25
N LEU A 146 25.80 16.81 -21.36
CA LEU A 146 26.95 16.23 -20.64
C LEU A 146 26.91 14.70 -20.79
N LEU A 147 28.00 14.10 -21.23
CA LEU A 147 28.18 12.64 -21.28
C LEU A 147 29.31 12.23 -20.33
N VAL A 148 29.01 11.27 -19.46
CA VAL A 148 30.00 10.55 -18.66
C VAL A 148 29.82 9.08 -18.99
N SER A 149 30.87 8.43 -19.51
CA SER A 149 30.83 7.03 -19.96
C SER A 149 31.91 6.20 -19.29
N HIS A 150 31.74 4.88 -19.34
CA HIS A 150 32.73 3.92 -18.91
C HIS A 150 34.00 4.04 -19.74
N ASP A 151 35.13 3.68 -19.15
CA ASP A 151 36.42 3.67 -19.83
C ASP A 151 36.53 2.45 -20.75
N ASP A 152 36.24 2.66 -22.02
CA ASP A 152 36.41 1.70 -23.11
C ASP A 152 37.69 1.96 -23.93
N VAL A 153 38.52 2.92 -23.52
CA VAL A 153 39.70 3.37 -24.28
C VAL A 153 41.01 2.87 -23.68
N SER A 154 41.17 2.88 -22.35
CA SER A 154 42.46 2.56 -21.71
C SER A 154 42.79 1.06 -21.67
N GLY A 155 41.81 0.19 -21.92
CA GLY A 155 41.92 -1.26 -21.73
C GLY A 155 41.93 -1.72 -20.26
N SER A 156 41.86 -0.79 -19.30
CA SER A 156 41.85 -1.07 -17.86
C SER A 156 40.49 -0.78 -17.19
N GLY A 157 39.51 -0.30 -17.95
CA GLY A 157 38.17 -0.03 -17.46
C GLY A 157 37.43 -1.28 -16.98
N ASN A 158 36.64 -1.13 -15.92
CA ASN A 158 35.82 -2.20 -15.35
C ASN A 158 34.36 -2.18 -15.85
N GLY A 159 34.06 -1.38 -16.88
CA GLY A 159 32.74 -1.22 -17.47
C GLY A 159 31.73 -0.43 -16.62
N SER A 160 32.09 0.02 -15.42
CA SER A 160 31.19 0.77 -14.54
C SER A 160 31.43 2.28 -14.61
N VAL A 161 30.36 3.06 -14.44
CA VAL A 161 30.43 4.51 -14.19
C VAL A 161 29.82 4.76 -12.81
N LEU A 162 30.65 5.12 -11.84
CA LEU A 162 30.22 5.35 -10.47
C LEU A 162 30.49 6.81 -10.08
N GLY A 163 29.43 7.53 -9.73
CA GLY A 163 29.52 8.86 -9.11
C GLY A 163 29.45 8.74 -7.59
N THR A 164 30.56 9.02 -6.90
CA THR A 164 30.59 9.03 -5.43
C THR A 164 30.37 10.44 -4.92
N PHE A 165 29.26 10.64 -4.21
CA PHE A 165 28.91 11.91 -3.57
C PHE A 165 28.93 11.72 -2.06
N ASN A 166 30.00 12.19 -1.42
CA ASN A 166 30.18 12.07 0.02
C ASN A 166 29.85 13.40 0.71
N LYS A 167 29.08 13.33 1.80
CA LYS A 167 28.80 14.47 2.68
C LYS A 167 29.48 14.29 4.02
N GLU A 168 29.82 15.40 4.67
CA GLU A 168 30.56 15.40 5.94
C GLU A 168 29.81 14.71 7.09
N ASN A 169 28.48 14.91 7.16
CA ASN A 169 27.61 14.37 8.21
C ASN A 169 26.14 14.42 7.78
N ALA A 170 25.26 13.87 8.62
CA ALA A 170 23.81 13.77 8.35
C ALA A 170 23.15 15.11 8.01
N GLY A 171 23.58 16.23 8.63
CA GLY A 171 22.99 17.55 8.40
C GLY A 171 23.41 18.27 7.12
N LYS A 172 24.22 17.62 6.27
CA LYS A 172 24.63 18.13 4.96
C LYS A 172 23.89 17.43 3.82
N ASP A 173 24.07 17.94 2.61
CA ASP A 173 23.41 17.45 1.41
C ASP A 173 24.41 16.80 0.45
N ALA A 174 23.98 15.73 -0.23
CA ALA A 174 24.70 15.11 -1.34
C ALA A 174 23.69 14.61 -2.39
N GLY A 175 23.75 15.13 -3.62
CA GLY A 175 22.81 14.75 -4.66
C GLY A 175 22.85 15.66 -5.89
N PHE A 176 21.81 15.53 -6.72
CA PHE A 176 21.61 16.32 -7.94
C PHE A 176 20.55 17.42 -7.73
N ASN A 177 20.89 18.65 -8.13
CA ASN A 177 19.98 19.80 -8.11
C ASN A 177 19.52 20.11 -9.53
N PHE A 178 18.21 20.10 -9.77
CA PHE A 178 17.60 20.43 -11.06
C PHE A 178 16.97 21.81 -10.99
N GLN A 179 17.37 22.73 -11.86
CA GLN A 179 16.99 24.15 -11.79
C GLN A 179 16.34 24.66 -13.08
N SER A 180 15.50 25.70 -12.95
CA SER A 180 14.97 26.51 -14.06
C SER A 180 15.08 27.98 -13.70
N GLY A 181 15.74 28.78 -14.54
CA GLY A 181 15.94 30.21 -14.31
C GLY A 181 16.65 30.51 -12.98
N TRP A 182 17.67 29.72 -12.65
CA TRP A 182 18.43 29.81 -11.37
C TRP A 182 17.62 29.50 -10.09
N SER A 183 16.38 29.01 -10.22
CA SER A 183 15.56 28.50 -9.12
C SER A 183 15.51 26.97 -9.15
N THR A 184 15.82 26.34 -8.02
CA THR A 184 15.79 24.87 -7.89
C THR A 184 14.35 24.34 -7.91
N ARG A 185 14.08 23.35 -8.76
CA ARG A 185 12.74 22.76 -8.95
C ARG A 185 12.65 21.31 -8.46
N ALA A 186 13.74 20.57 -8.52
CA ALA A 186 13.80 19.21 -8.00
C ALA A 186 15.18 18.87 -7.42
N LEU A 187 15.20 17.94 -6.47
CA LEU A 187 16.37 17.42 -5.78
C LEU A 187 16.31 15.88 -5.76
N MET A 188 17.46 15.21 -5.90
CA MET A 188 17.56 13.74 -5.82
C MET A 188 18.85 13.32 -5.11
N GLY A 189 18.75 12.67 -3.94
CA GLY A 189 19.91 12.30 -3.12
C GLY A 189 19.63 12.33 -1.62
N LEU A 190 20.68 12.53 -0.82
CA LEU A 190 20.64 12.65 0.64
C LEU A 190 20.52 14.14 1.00
N TYR A 191 19.33 14.61 1.39
CA TYR A 191 19.07 16.04 1.65
C TYR A 191 18.50 16.28 3.05
N GLY A 192 19.31 16.85 3.93
CA GLY A 192 18.99 17.18 5.33
C GLY A 192 19.14 16.01 6.31
N ASP A 193 19.31 14.79 5.82
CA ASP A 193 19.51 13.56 6.60
C ASP A 193 20.11 12.43 5.75
N GLU A 194 20.20 11.22 6.31
CA GLU A 194 20.79 10.04 5.66
C GLU A 194 19.77 9.18 4.88
N ASP A 195 18.53 9.64 4.72
CA ASP A 195 17.53 8.94 3.91
C ASP A 195 17.64 9.36 2.44
N PHE A 196 17.39 8.43 1.50
CA PHE A 196 17.40 8.77 0.08
C PHE A 196 16.06 9.42 -0.30
N ARG A 197 16.11 10.61 -0.91
CA ARG A 197 14.92 11.44 -1.17
C ARG A 197 14.85 11.94 -2.60
N ILE A 198 13.62 12.11 -3.08
CA ILE A 198 13.27 12.94 -4.23
C ILE A 198 12.36 14.06 -3.74
N LYS A 199 12.80 15.32 -3.91
CA LYS A 199 12.03 16.52 -3.50
C LYS A 199 11.70 17.39 -4.70
N VAL A 200 10.56 18.08 -4.68
CA VAL A 200 10.15 19.06 -5.70
C VAL A 200 9.74 20.38 -5.07
N SER A 201 9.90 21.48 -5.81
CA SER A 201 9.57 22.83 -5.32
C SER A 201 8.89 23.69 -6.39
N PRO A 202 7.75 24.34 -6.06
CA PRO A 202 7.08 25.27 -6.97
C PRO A 202 7.77 26.64 -7.07
N ASP A 203 8.65 27.01 -6.13
CA ASP A 203 9.26 28.35 -6.03
C ASP A 203 10.78 28.35 -5.81
N GLY A 204 11.38 27.19 -5.48
CA GLY A 204 12.79 27.05 -5.11
C GLY A 204 13.10 27.38 -3.66
N ALA A 205 12.09 27.66 -2.84
CA ALA A 205 12.22 27.94 -1.41
C ALA A 205 11.52 26.85 -0.58
N VAL A 206 10.29 26.47 -0.94
CA VAL A 206 9.51 25.44 -0.25
C VAL A 206 9.67 24.11 -0.97
N PHE A 207 10.20 23.09 -0.29
CA PHE A 207 10.41 21.76 -0.86
C PHE A 207 9.45 20.74 -0.27
N HIS A 208 8.93 19.89 -1.16
CA HIS A 208 7.99 18.82 -0.87
C HIS A 208 8.68 17.47 -1.13
N ASP A 209 8.74 16.59 -0.13
CA ASP A 209 9.28 15.23 -0.27
C ASP A 209 8.36 14.32 -1.08
N ALA A 210 8.60 14.17 -2.38
CA ALA A 210 7.80 13.29 -3.23
C ALA A 210 8.00 11.81 -2.88
N MET A 211 9.24 11.41 -2.60
CA MET A 211 9.61 10.04 -2.21
C MET A 211 10.72 10.08 -1.16
N ALA A 212 10.62 9.22 -0.15
CA ALA A 212 11.68 9.01 0.85
C ALA A 212 11.87 7.52 1.11
N ILE A 213 13.12 7.05 1.12
CA ILE A 213 13.51 5.67 1.40
C ILE A 213 14.24 5.65 2.75
N ASP A 214 13.65 4.96 3.72
CA ASP A 214 14.21 4.82 5.06
C ASP A 214 15.49 3.97 5.00
N ARG A 215 16.60 4.54 5.48
CA ARG A 215 17.92 3.91 5.43
C ARG A 215 18.05 2.62 6.25
N THR A 216 17.19 2.42 7.25
CA THR A 216 17.29 1.29 8.20
C THR A 216 16.52 0.07 7.70
N THR A 217 15.36 0.30 7.09
CA THR A 217 14.38 -0.73 6.70
C THR A 217 14.31 -0.95 5.20
N GLY A 218 14.79 0.00 4.39
CA GLY A 218 14.57 0.01 2.94
C GLY A 218 13.13 0.33 2.53
N GLY A 219 12.27 0.73 3.48
CA GLY A 219 10.88 1.09 3.23
C GLY A 219 10.77 2.35 2.38
N VAL A 220 9.94 2.29 1.33
CA VAL A 220 9.67 3.43 0.44
C VAL A 220 8.37 4.11 0.89
N SER A 221 8.41 5.43 1.06
CA SER A 221 7.25 6.27 1.37
C SER A 221 7.08 7.38 0.32
N PHE A 222 5.84 7.86 0.18
CA PHE A 222 5.49 9.00 -0.67
C PHE A 222 4.84 10.11 0.18
N PRO A 223 5.63 10.94 0.89
CA PRO A 223 5.10 11.85 1.91
C PRO A 223 4.07 12.88 1.43
N GLN A 224 4.07 13.20 0.14
CA GLN A 224 3.22 14.24 -0.46
C GLN A 224 2.03 13.70 -1.25
N THR A 225 1.89 12.38 -1.39
CA THR A 225 0.69 11.76 -2.00
C THR A 225 -0.49 11.68 -1.03
N GLY A 226 -0.36 12.29 0.15
CA GLY A 226 -1.09 11.85 1.35
C GLY A 226 -0.72 10.40 1.70
N PRO A 227 -1.34 9.80 2.73
CA PRO A 227 -1.59 8.36 2.63
C PRO A 227 -2.24 8.07 1.26
N ILE A 228 -2.29 6.83 0.80
CA ILE A 228 -3.37 6.46 -0.12
C ILE A 228 -4.67 6.77 0.65
N GLY A 229 -5.16 8.01 0.52
CA GLY A 229 -6.33 8.54 1.16
C GLY A 229 -7.46 8.29 0.18
N THR A 230 -7.86 7.06 -0.05
CA THR A 230 -8.40 6.18 1.00
C THR A 230 -8.15 4.72 0.63
N LEU A 231 -7.27 4.02 1.36
CA LEU A 231 -7.72 2.73 1.89
C LEU A 231 -8.86 3.14 2.83
N THR A 232 -10.09 3.04 2.33
CA THR A 232 -11.30 3.46 3.04
C THR A 232 -11.19 3.00 4.48
N ALA A 233 -11.33 3.88 5.48
CA ALA A 233 -11.47 3.39 6.86
C ALA A 233 -12.56 2.32 6.83
N GLY A 234 -12.23 1.10 7.28
CA GLY A 234 -13.09 -0.05 7.04
C GLY A 234 -12.91 -0.77 5.69
N LEU A 235 -11.77 -0.66 5.00
CA LEU A 235 -11.49 -1.41 3.77
C LEU A 235 -11.49 -2.90 4.09
N PHE A 236 -12.36 -3.63 3.41
CA PHE A 236 -12.37 -5.08 3.41
C PHE A 236 -12.57 -5.56 1.97
N HIS A 237 -11.52 -6.11 1.40
CA HIS A 237 -11.52 -6.67 0.05
C HIS A 237 -11.19 -8.15 0.11
N LYS A 238 -11.84 -8.93 -0.75
CA LYS A 238 -11.60 -10.36 -0.97
C LYS A 238 -11.42 -10.58 -2.47
N ALA A 239 -10.53 -11.48 -2.85
CA ALA A 239 -10.31 -11.84 -4.25
C ALA A 239 -11.52 -12.52 -4.90
N ASP A 240 -12.25 -13.35 -4.14
CA ASP A 240 -13.49 -13.98 -4.57
C ASP A 240 -14.70 -13.34 -3.88
N GLY A 241 -15.49 -12.59 -4.65
CA GLY A 241 -16.75 -11.99 -4.20
C GLY A 241 -17.93 -12.96 -4.17
N ALA A 242 -17.78 -14.18 -4.69
CA ALA A 242 -18.85 -15.19 -4.76
C ALA A 242 -18.79 -16.21 -3.61
N SER A 243 -17.94 -15.99 -2.59
CA SER A 243 -17.88 -16.85 -1.41
C SER A 243 -17.41 -16.10 -0.15
N ALA A 244 -17.53 -16.75 1.00
CA ALA A 244 -16.99 -16.24 2.26
C ALA A 244 -15.45 -16.11 2.20
N ALA A 245 -14.88 -15.15 2.94
CA ALA A 245 -13.44 -14.95 3.10
C ALA A 245 -12.75 -16.11 3.82
N LEU A 246 -13.54 -16.84 4.61
CA LEU A 246 -13.09 -17.95 5.44
C LEU A 246 -13.36 -19.27 4.70
N THR A 247 -12.46 -20.23 4.87
CA THR A 247 -12.65 -21.61 4.41
C THR A 247 -12.34 -22.59 5.51
N ARG A 248 -13.17 -23.62 5.64
CA ARG A 248 -12.94 -24.72 6.59
C ARG A 248 -11.84 -25.62 6.08
N THR A 249 -10.83 -25.87 6.92
CA THR A 249 -9.70 -26.78 6.62
C THR A 249 -9.74 -28.06 7.45
N GLY A 250 -10.52 -28.10 8.53
CA GLY A 250 -10.68 -29.25 9.42
C GLY A 250 -11.93 -29.10 10.29
N SER A 251 -12.19 -30.03 11.22
CA SER A 251 -13.35 -29.95 12.13
C SER A 251 -13.33 -28.68 13.00
N GLY A 252 -12.15 -28.24 13.44
CA GLY A 252 -11.96 -27.05 14.27
C GLY A 252 -10.95 -26.04 13.71
N THR A 253 -10.67 -26.06 12.41
CA THR A 253 -9.66 -25.16 11.79
C THR A 253 -10.23 -24.45 10.56
N LEU A 254 -9.81 -23.19 10.40
CA LEU A 254 -10.16 -22.31 9.28
C LEU A 254 -8.91 -21.62 8.75
N ASP A 255 -8.96 -21.27 7.47
CA ASP A 255 -8.06 -20.29 6.87
C ASP A 255 -8.84 -19.05 6.42
N LEU A 256 -8.22 -17.87 6.54
CA LEU A 256 -8.54 -16.72 5.72
C LEU A 256 -7.97 -16.96 4.31
N LYS A 257 -8.81 -16.87 3.28
CA LYS A 257 -8.41 -17.09 1.89
C LYS A 257 -7.37 -16.05 1.44
N ALA A 258 -6.50 -16.47 0.52
CA ALA A 258 -5.56 -15.59 -0.15
C ALA A 258 -6.25 -14.45 -0.91
N GLY A 259 -5.55 -13.33 -1.09
CA GLY A 259 -6.02 -12.15 -1.80
C GLY A 259 -6.93 -11.23 -0.98
N CYS A 260 -7.00 -11.43 0.34
CA CYS A 260 -7.74 -10.52 1.23
C CYS A 260 -6.90 -9.29 1.59
N PHE A 261 -7.55 -8.13 1.64
CA PHE A 261 -6.99 -6.89 2.18
C PHE A 261 -7.91 -6.38 3.29
N VAL A 262 -7.34 -6.13 4.46
CA VAL A 262 -8.11 -5.69 5.64
C VAL A 262 -7.41 -4.51 6.27
N GLU A 263 -8.11 -3.39 6.35
CA GLU A 263 -7.67 -2.24 7.13
C GLU A 263 -7.97 -2.46 8.62
N VAL A 264 -6.95 -2.25 9.45
CA VAL A 264 -6.99 -2.29 10.92
C VAL A 264 -6.12 -1.16 11.45
N ALA A 265 -6.66 -0.30 12.31
CA ALA A 265 -5.93 0.77 12.98
C ALA A 265 -5.13 1.71 12.04
N GLY A 266 -5.65 1.98 10.83
CA GLY A 266 -5.01 2.80 9.80
C GLY A 266 -4.00 2.05 8.93
N LEU A 267 -3.75 0.76 9.17
CA LEU A 267 -2.84 -0.09 8.41
C LEU A 267 -3.63 -1.12 7.59
N VAL A 268 -3.25 -1.32 6.32
CA VAL A 268 -3.83 -2.41 5.51
C VAL A 268 -2.93 -3.63 5.53
N HIS A 269 -3.48 -4.70 6.09
CA HIS A 269 -2.89 -6.04 6.04
C HIS A 269 -3.28 -6.72 4.74
N ARG A 270 -2.27 -7.22 4.01
CA ARG A 270 -2.44 -7.98 2.76
C ARG A 270 -2.10 -9.44 3.00
N PHE A 271 -3.04 -10.33 2.71
CA PHE A 271 -2.87 -11.78 2.85
C PHE A 271 -2.70 -12.41 1.46
N SER A 272 -1.45 -12.59 1.01
CA SER A 272 -1.15 -13.13 -0.32
C SER A 272 -1.27 -14.65 -0.44
N ALA A 273 -1.36 -15.37 0.68
CA ALA A 273 -1.54 -16.81 0.76
C ALA A 273 -2.65 -17.15 1.77
N PRO A 274 -3.24 -18.37 1.72
CA PRO A 274 -4.14 -18.82 2.77
C PRO A 274 -3.47 -18.69 4.14
N THR A 275 -4.15 -18.04 5.08
CA THR A 275 -3.58 -17.71 6.38
C THR A 275 -4.43 -18.38 7.45
N ALA A 276 -3.83 -19.31 8.20
CA ALA A 276 -4.51 -20.05 9.25
C ALA A 276 -5.06 -19.10 10.33
N VAL A 277 -6.33 -19.30 10.69
CA VAL A 277 -6.97 -18.57 11.79
C VAL A 277 -6.54 -19.22 13.10
N GLN A 278 -5.94 -18.43 13.99
CA GLN A 278 -5.59 -18.89 15.33
C GLN A 278 -6.87 -19.15 16.13
N MET A 279 -7.07 -20.39 16.57
CA MET A 279 -8.30 -20.81 17.25
C MET A 279 -8.15 -20.75 18.77
N PRO A 280 -9.20 -20.33 19.49
CA PRO A 280 -9.30 -20.52 20.93
C PRO A 280 -9.73 -21.97 21.24
N ALA A 281 -9.95 -22.28 22.52
CA ALA A 281 -10.70 -23.48 22.87
C ALA A 281 -12.12 -23.42 22.28
N LEU A 282 -12.51 -24.48 21.56
CA LEU A 282 -13.79 -24.55 20.86
C LEU A 282 -14.83 -25.33 21.69
N THR A 283 -15.97 -24.71 21.96
CA THR A 283 -17.10 -25.28 22.68
C THR A 283 -18.26 -25.52 21.71
N GLY A 284 -18.79 -26.74 21.67
CA GLY A 284 -19.92 -27.09 20.80
C GLY A 284 -21.17 -26.25 21.13
N GLY A 285 -21.81 -25.71 20.09
CA GLY A 285 -22.96 -24.82 20.20
C GLY A 285 -22.58 -23.35 20.44
N THR A 286 -21.35 -22.93 20.14
CA THR A 286 -20.87 -21.55 20.37
C THR A 286 -20.53 -20.85 19.05
N ASP A 287 -20.96 -19.59 18.93
CA ASP A 287 -20.56 -18.70 17.84
C ASP A 287 -19.22 -18.04 18.15
N TYR A 288 -18.36 -17.95 17.13
CA TYR A 288 -17.06 -17.33 17.19
C TYR A 288 -16.97 -16.20 16.18
N ALA A 289 -16.39 -15.07 16.59
CA ALA A 289 -16.02 -13.98 15.70
C ALA A 289 -14.57 -14.18 15.23
N VAL A 290 -14.29 -13.84 13.97
CA VAL A 290 -12.94 -13.83 13.40
C VAL A 290 -12.47 -12.40 13.23
N TYR A 291 -11.24 -12.15 13.67
CA TYR A 291 -10.60 -10.85 13.72
C TYR A 291 -9.30 -10.85 12.91
N VAL A 292 -9.01 -9.71 12.29
CA VAL A 292 -7.64 -9.34 11.89
C VAL A 292 -7.14 -8.32 12.89
N CYS A 293 -5.93 -8.52 13.39
CA CYS A 293 -5.29 -7.67 14.38
C CYS A 293 -4.21 -6.77 13.76
N SER A 294 -3.85 -5.68 14.45
CA SER A 294 -2.86 -4.71 13.99
C SER A 294 -1.45 -5.28 13.84
N ASP A 295 -1.16 -6.44 14.44
CA ASP A 295 0.08 -7.19 14.26
C ASP A 295 0.07 -8.09 13.01
N GLY A 296 -1.03 -8.09 12.25
CA GLY A 296 -1.24 -8.92 11.07
C GLY A 296 -1.73 -10.34 11.35
N SER A 297 -1.94 -10.72 12.62
CA SER A 297 -2.52 -12.02 12.96
C SER A 297 -4.01 -12.10 12.63
N VAL A 298 -4.47 -13.31 12.28
CA VAL A 298 -5.88 -13.64 12.10
C VAL A 298 -6.28 -14.61 13.20
N ARG A 299 -7.34 -14.32 13.95
CA ARG A 299 -7.75 -15.15 15.10
C ARG A 299 -9.25 -15.19 15.31
N ALA A 300 -9.71 -16.29 15.89
CA ALA A 300 -11.09 -16.44 16.33
C ALA A 300 -11.21 -16.20 17.84
N ASP A 301 -12.36 -15.71 18.28
CA ASP A 301 -12.68 -15.54 19.70
C ASP A 301 -14.19 -15.66 19.95
N ALA A 302 -14.57 -16.18 21.12
CA ALA A 302 -15.96 -16.18 21.57
C ALA A 302 -16.42 -14.78 22.02
N GLY A 303 -15.47 -13.93 22.44
CA GLY A 303 -15.67 -12.51 22.68
C GLY A 303 -16.02 -11.77 21.40
N LEU A 304 -17.15 -11.06 21.39
CA LEU A 304 -17.70 -10.40 20.20
C LEU A 304 -17.29 -8.93 20.05
N VAL A 305 -16.60 -8.39 21.06
CA VAL A 305 -16.12 -7.01 21.11
C VAL A 305 -14.70 -6.93 20.55
N ALA A 306 -13.78 -7.70 21.11
CA ALA A 306 -12.39 -7.84 20.66
C ALA A 306 -11.85 -9.21 21.08
N PRO A 307 -10.84 -9.76 20.38
CA PRO A 307 -10.22 -11.02 20.78
C PRO A 307 -9.28 -10.82 21.98
N VAL A 308 -9.04 -11.88 22.74
CA VAL A 308 -8.14 -11.87 23.91
C VAL A 308 -6.77 -11.30 23.54
N GLY A 309 -6.30 -10.33 24.32
CA GLY A 309 -5.03 -9.62 24.09
C GLY A 309 -5.14 -8.39 23.19
N PHE A 310 -6.32 -8.07 22.68
CA PHE A 310 -6.57 -6.93 21.79
C PHE A 310 -7.76 -6.08 22.26
N THR A 311 -7.97 -4.96 21.59
CA THR A 311 -9.05 -3.99 21.79
C THR A 311 -9.73 -3.73 20.44
N THR A 312 -10.87 -3.04 20.45
CA THR A 312 -11.54 -2.59 19.22
C THR A 312 -10.72 -1.57 18.41
N ALA A 313 -9.71 -0.94 19.02
CA ALA A 313 -8.84 0.02 18.35
C ALA A 313 -7.72 -0.66 17.54
N ASN A 314 -7.29 -1.85 17.94
CA ASN A 314 -6.16 -2.55 17.32
C ASN A 314 -6.54 -3.95 16.78
N SER A 315 -7.83 -4.24 16.70
CA SER A 315 -8.37 -5.42 16.04
C SER A 315 -9.68 -5.09 15.36
N ARG A 316 -9.97 -5.84 14.29
CA ARG A 316 -11.19 -5.65 13.52
C ARG A 316 -11.89 -6.98 13.30
N LYS A 317 -13.15 -7.05 13.71
CA LYS A 317 -14.03 -8.18 13.41
C LYS A 317 -14.33 -8.19 11.90
N ILE A 318 -13.92 -9.24 11.22
CA ILE A 318 -14.09 -9.40 9.76
C ILE A 318 -15.15 -10.43 9.39
N GLY A 319 -15.57 -11.26 10.34
CA GLY A 319 -16.51 -12.35 10.08
C GLY A 319 -16.73 -13.24 11.30
N GLY A 320 -17.21 -14.45 11.06
CA GLY A 320 -17.45 -15.42 12.12
C GLY A 320 -17.98 -16.75 11.60
N PHE A 321 -18.24 -17.65 12.54
CA PHE A 321 -18.77 -18.99 12.28
C PHE A 321 -19.45 -19.55 13.53
N HIS A 322 -20.25 -20.60 13.32
CA HIS A 322 -20.83 -21.39 14.38
C HIS A 322 -20.07 -22.72 14.53
N TYR A 323 -19.55 -22.99 15.73
CA TYR A 323 -18.99 -24.30 16.08
C TYR A 323 -20.12 -25.18 16.60
N ALA A 324 -20.75 -25.94 15.70
CA ALA A 324 -21.93 -26.73 16.01
C ALA A 324 -21.60 -27.86 16.99
N ALA A 325 -22.57 -28.25 17.81
CA ALA A 325 -22.45 -29.39 18.73
C ALA A 325 -22.42 -30.75 18.00
N GLY A 326 -22.66 -30.77 16.69
CA GLY A 326 -22.70 -31.97 15.86
C GLY A 326 -22.55 -31.63 14.38
N GLY A 327 -22.28 -32.65 13.57
CA GLY A 327 -22.12 -32.55 12.12
C GLY A 327 -23.42 -32.32 11.37
N ASN A 328 -23.31 -31.75 10.18
CA ASN A 328 -24.41 -31.59 9.25
C ASN A 328 -24.83 -32.93 8.65
N ALA A 329 -26.07 -33.02 8.15
CA ALA A 329 -26.51 -34.23 7.45
C ALA A 329 -25.72 -34.47 6.16
N PRO A 330 -25.12 -35.66 5.96
CA PRO A 330 -24.36 -35.98 4.74
C PRO A 330 -25.26 -36.14 3.51
N GLY A 331 -26.56 -36.39 3.68
CA GLY A 331 -27.48 -36.64 2.57
C GLY A 331 -28.95 -36.51 2.94
N TYR A 332 -29.80 -37.06 2.09
CA TYR A 332 -31.25 -37.11 2.32
C TYR A 332 -31.59 -38.12 3.43
N ASN A 333 -32.47 -37.72 4.36
CA ASN A 333 -33.02 -38.58 5.41
C ASN A 333 -31.97 -39.29 6.29
N THR A 334 -30.87 -38.59 6.58
CA THR A 334 -29.78 -39.12 7.41
C THR A 334 -29.77 -38.53 8.81
N GLY A 335 -30.13 -37.25 8.97
CA GLY A 335 -29.73 -36.49 10.15
C GLY A 335 -28.23 -36.25 10.18
N GLY A 336 -27.77 -35.52 11.18
CA GLY A 336 -26.36 -35.27 11.49
C GLY A 336 -25.78 -36.27 12.51
N ASP A 337 -24.63 -35.91 13.07
CA ASP A 337 -23.97 -36.64 14.16
C ASP A 337 -23.84 -35.76 15.42
N THR A 338 -23.17 -36.26 16.46
CA THR A 338 -22.93 -35.54 17.71
C THR A 338 -21.45 -35.16 17.90
N ILE A 339 -20.69 -35.07 16.81
CA ILE A 339 -19.27 -34.70 16.83
C ILE A 339 -19.17 -33.19 16.58
N PRO A 340 -18.77 -32.38 17.58
CA PRO A 340 -18.66 -30.94 17.40
C PRO A 340 -17.70 -30.57 16.28
N GLN A 341 -18.13 -29.65 15.44
CA GLN A 341 -17.35 -29.18 14.30
C GLN A 341 -17.87 -27.83 13.79
N ILE A 342 -17.02 -27.11 13.07
CA ILE A 342 -17.41 -25.91 12.34
C ILE A 342 -18.45 -26.29 11.28
N ASN A 343 -19.62 -25.67 11.35
CA ASN A 343 -20.61 -25.75 10.27
C ASN A 343 -20.13 -24.87 9.10
N PRO A 344 -19.72 -25.45 7.94
CA PRO A 344 -19.18 -24.68 6.83
C PRO A 344 -20.19 -23.69 6.24
N TYR A 345 -21.50 -23.92 6.41
CA TYR A 345 -22.54 -23.01 5.93
C TYR A 345 -22.80 -21.83 6.88
N SER A 346 -22.23 -21.84 8.08
CA SER A 346 -22.30 -20.72 9.03
C SER A 346 -21.20 -19.67 8.86
N LEU A 347 -20.25 -19.91 7.94
CA LEU A 347 -19.15 -19.00 7.67
C LEU A 347 -19.67 -17.71 7.04
N TRP A 348 -19.49 -16.59 7.73
CA TRP A 348 -19.86 -15.26 7.25
C TRP A 348 -18.68 -14.28 7.37
N ASP A 349 -18.72 -13.23 6.55
CA ASP A 349 -17.80 -12.09 6.64
C ASP A 349 -18.54 -10.77 6.40
N LEU A 350 -17.83 -9.64 6.48
CA LEU A 350 -18.44 -8.31 6.33
C LEU A 350 -19.23 -8.11 5.01
N LYS A 351 -18.87 -8.85 3.95
CA LYS A 351 -19.44 -8.75 2.61
C LYS A 351 -20.20 -10.01 2.17
N TRP A 352 -20.23 -11.06 2.98
CA TRP A 352 -20.93 -12.34 2.74
C TRP A 352 -21.62 -12.77 4.03
N ARG A 353 -22.86 -12.32 4.25
CA ARG A 353 -23.50 -12.43 5.57
C ARG A 353 -25.03 -12.48 5.54
N PRO A 354 -25.67 -12.85 6.66
CA PRO A 354 -27.08 -12.60 6.88
C PRO A 354 -27.44 -11.12 6.72
N ALA A 355 -28.57 -10.84 6.06
CA ALA A 355 -29.18 -9.52 5.98
C ALA A 355 -29.97 -9.18 7.27
N CYS A 356 -29.34 -9.36 8.43
CA CYS A 356 -29.88 -8.98 9.73
C CYS A 356 -28.77 -8.33 10.59
N PRO A 357 -29.14 -7.56 11.64
CA PRO A 357 -28.17 -6.87 12.49
C PRO A 357 -27.15 -7.81 13.12
N ASP A 358 -27.61 -8.98 13.58
CA ASP A 358 -26.79 -10.00 14.22
C ASP A 358 -26.71 -11.28 13.38
N PRO A 359 -25.52 -11.64 12.84
CA PRO A 359 -25.34 -12.80 11.99
C PRO A 359 -25.15 -14.13 12.75
N ARG A 360 -25.10 -14.10 14.09
CA ARG A 360 -24.82 -15.29 14.92
C ARG A 360 -25.90 -16.35 14.80
N GLY A 361 -25.50 -17.61 14.97
CA GLY A 361 -26.42 -18.75 15.01
C GLY A 361 -27.18 -18.99 13.71
N MET A 362 -26.67 -18.57 12.55
CA MET A 362 -27.31 -18.76 11.24
C MET A 362 -26.45 -19.60 10.30
N ALA A 363 -27.12 -20.28 9.35
CA ALA A 363 -26.48 -21.01 8.27
C ALA A 363 -27.06 -20.61 6.91
N LEU A 364 -26.19 -20.50 5.90
CA LEU A 364 -26.52 -20.19 4.52
C LEU A 364 -27.08 -21.44 3.84
N VAL A 365 -28.38 -21.42 3.57
CA VAL A 365 -29.13 -22.51 2.95
C VAL A 365 -29.02 -22.40 1.43
N ALA A 366 -28.41 -23.41 0.81
CA ALA A 366 -28.27 -23.54 -0.65
C ALA A 366 -27.64 -22.32 -1.37
N GLY A 367 -26.89 -21.47 -0.66
CA GLY A 367 -26.35 -20.23 -1.21
C GLY A 367 -27.39 -19.13 -1.49
N ARG A 368 -28.61 -19.25 -0.93
CA ARG A 368 -29.74 -18.37 -1.27
C ARG A 368 -30.19 -17.45 -0.14
N PHE A 369 -30.35 -18.00 1.06
CA PHE A 369 -30.84 -17.27 2.23
C PHE A 369 -30.23 -17.83 3.51
N TRP A 370 -30.26 -17.06 4.59
CA TRP A 370 -29.78 -17.50 5.89
C TRP A 370 -30.95 -17.95 6.75
N CYS A 371 -30.78 -19.09 7.41
CA CYS A 371 -31.76 -19.65 8.34
C CYS A 371 -31.13 -19.79 9.72
N ASP A 372 -31.91 -19.48 10.75
CA ASP A 372 -31.53 -19.75 12.13
C ASP A 372 -31.23 -21.25 12.31
N ILE A 373 -30.05 -21.55 12.85
CA ILE A 373 -29.62 -22.91 13.19
C ILE A 373 -30.56 -23.51 14.23
N TYR A 374 -31.00 -22.73 15.20
CA TYR A 374 -31.86 -23.16 16.30
C TYR A 374 -33.28 -22.61 16.19
N LEU A 375 -34.24 -23.26 16.86
CA LEU A 375 -35.55 -22.67 17.11
C LEU A 375 -35.40 -21.40 17.93
N THR A 376 -36.36 -20.49 17.84
CA THR A 376 -36.29 -19.23 18.57
C THR A 376 -36.46 -19.45 20.06
N GLY A 377 -35.55 -18.87 20.84
CA GLY A 377 -35.57 -18.93 22.30
C GLY A 377 -36.43 -17.83 22.94
N THR A 378 -36.61 -17.89 24.25
CA THR A 378 -37.50 -16.99 25.00
C THR A 378 -36.97 -15.56 25.19
N ASN A 379 -35.73 -15.24 24.82
CA ASN A 379 -35.10 -13.95 25.12
C ASN A 379 -34.24 -13.40 23.97
N VAL A 380 -34.89 -12.96 22.88
CA VAL A 380 -34.19 -12.52 21.67
C VAL A 380 -33.33 -11.27 21.84
N ASP A 381 -33.66 -10.38 22.78
CA ASP A 381 -32.89 -9.16 23.01
C ASP A 381 -31.49 -9.44 23.58
N VAL A 382 -31.34 -10.55 24.32
CA VAL A 382 -30.06 -10.96 24.92
C VAL A 382 -29.36 -12.00 24.04
N ASP A 383 -30.12 -12.98 23.56
CA ASP A 383 -29.55 -14.19 22.95
C ASP A 383 -29.52 -14.12 21.42
N GLY A 384 -30.22 -13.16 20.82
CA GLY A 384 -30.66 -13.25 19.44
C GLY A 384 -31.73 -14.34 19.26
N SER A 385 -32.22 -14.52 18.03
CA SER A 385 -33.25 -15.52 17.73
C SER A 385 -32.73 -16.96 17.59
N SER A 386 -31.42 -17.19 17.68
CA SER A 386 -30.82 -18.51 17.44
C SER A 386 -29.59 -18.71 18.30
N ARG A 387 -29.74 -19.48 19.37
CA ARG A 387 -28.68 -19.77 20.35
C ARG A 387 -28.79 -21.22 20.79
N SER A 388 -27.67 -21.93 20.94
CA SER A 388 -27.66 -23.29 21.49
C SER A 388 -27.97 -23.26 22.98
N GLY A 389 -28.81 -24.20 23.45
CA GLY A 389 -29.13 -24.39 24.87
C GLY A 389 -30.11 -23.37 25.45
N ALA A 390 -30.68 -22.48 24.64
CA ALA A 390 -31.77 -21.59 25.06
C ALA A 390 -33.08 -22.36 25.21
N THR A 391 -33.91 -22.00 26.19
CA THR A 391 -35.30 -22.49 26.30
C THR A 391 -36.08 -22.07 25.07
N ILE A 392 -36.75 -23.03 24.42
CA ILE A 392 -37.54 -22.78 23.20
C ILE A 392 -38.75 -21.92 23.57
N ALA A 393 -39.03 -20.90 22.76
CA ALA A 393 -40.25 -20.11 22.89
C ALA A 393 -41.43 -20.86 22.27
N ASP A 394 -42.48 -21.04 23.07
CA ASP A 394 -43.73 -21.68 22.67
C ASP A 394 -44.91 -21.17 23.51
N GLY A 395 -46.11 -21.69 23.28
CA GLY A 395 -47.30 -21.24 24.01
C GLY A 395 -47.34 -21.63 25.50
N ALA A 396 -46.53 -22.59 25.94
CA ALA A 396 -46.37 -22.96 27.35
C ALA A 396 -45.22 -22.19 28.03
N THR A 397 -44.23 -21.76 27.25
CA THR A 397 -43.12 -20.90 27.68
C THR A 397 -43.02 -19.66 26.78
N PRO A 398 -43.95 -18.69 26.92
CA PRO A 398 -43.96 -17.51 26.07
C PRO A 398 -42.65 -16.72 26.12
N PRO A 399 -42.21 -16.14 24.99
CA PRO A 399 -41.02 -15.32 24.97
C PRO A 399 -41.25 -13.97 25.67
N LYS A 400 -40.15 -13.34 26.08
CA LYS A 400 -40.14 -11.93 26.46
C LYS A 400 -40.61 -11.07 25.30
N VAL A 401 -41.41 -10.06 25.60
CA VAL A 401 -41.76 -9.03 24.61
C VAL A 401 -40.46 -8.31 24.22
N PRO A 402 -40.10 -8.21 22.93
CA PRO A 402 -38.89 -7.51 22.52
C PRO A 402 -38.94 -6.04 22.87
N ALA A 403 -37.80 -5.45 23.22
CA ALA A 403 -37.68 -4.02 23.49
C ALA A 403 -38.18 -3.15 22.32
N THR A 404 -37.97 -3.59 21.07
CA THR A 404 -38.47 -2.92 19.85
C THR A 404 -39.99 -2.76 19.83
N PHE A 405 -40.72 -3.68 20.46
CA PHE A 405 -42.18 -3.67 20.57
C PHE A 405 -42.68 -3.27 21.96
N GLY A 406 -41.83 -2.60 22.75
CA GLY A 406 -42.20 -2.01 24.05
C GLY A 406 -41.95 -2.91 25.26
N GLY A 407 -41.24 -4.02 25.10
CA GLY A 407 -40.82 -4.85 26.23
C GLY A 407 -39.80 -4.17 27.15
N ASP A 408 -39.78 -4.59 28.41
CA ASP A 408 -38.92 -4.05 29.48
C ASP A 408 -37.78 -5.01 29.88
N GLY A 409 -37.62 -6.11 29.15
CA GLY A 409 -36.66 -7.18 29.45
C GLY A 409 -37.13 -8.20 30.49
N ALA A 410 -38.34 -8.07 31.03
CA ALA A 410 -38.94 -8.98 32.01
C ALA A 410 -40.32 -9.51 31.56
N THR A 411 -41.19 -8.64 31.06
CA THR A 411 -42.54 -8.97 30.61
C THR A 411 -42.49 -9.99 29.46
N THR A 412 -43.24 -11.08 29.62
CA THR A 412 -43.47 -12.06 28.55
C THR A 412 -44.76 -11.76 27.83
N TYR A 413 -44.84 -12.21 26.59
CA TYR A 413 -46.13 -12.39 25.93
C TYR A 413 -47.04 -13.30 26.79
N GLY A 414 -48.35 -13.14 26.67
CA GLY A 414 -49.33 -14.00 27.34
C GLY A 414 -49.54 -15.33 26.62
N SER A 415 -49.05 -15.43 25.39
CA SER A 415 -49.21 -16.54 24.46
C SER A 415 -47.99 -16.66 23.53
N PHE A 416 -48.06 -17.58 22.56
CA PHE A 416 -47.16 -17.55 21.41
C PHE A 416 -47.88 -17.83 20.09
N THR A 417 -48.66 -16.85 19.68
CA THR A 417 -49.43 -16.80 18.44
C THR A 417 -48.52 -16.50 17.23
N TRP A 418 -49.10 -16.57 16.02
CA TRP A 418 -48.41 -16.17 14.81
C TRP A 418 -47.96 -14.70 14.85
N PHE A 419 -48.79 -13.82 15.44
CA PHE A 419 -48.48 -12.39 15.55
C PHE A 419 -47.24 -12.15 16.42
N GLU A 420 -47.19 -12.80 17.58
CA GLU A 420 -46.08 -12.69 18.53
C GLU A 420 -44.80 -13.31 17.96
N ALA A 421 -44.90 -14.43 17.25
CA ALA A 421 -43.78 -15.02 16.53
C ALA A 421 -43.23 -14.10 15.41
N ALA A 422 -44.11 -13.43 14.68
CA ALA A 422 -43.71 -12.47 13.65
C ALA A 422 -43.02 -11.23 14.25
N GLU A 423 -43.56 -10.68 15.35
CA GLU A 423 -42.93 -9.58 16.09
C GLU A 423 -41.57 -9.96 16.65
N LEU A 424 -41.47 -11.13 17.27
CA LEU A 424 -40.22 -11.66 17.82
C LEU A 424 -39.10 -11.77 16.79
N LEU A 425 -39.43 -12.23 15.57
CA LEU A 425 -38.45 -12.32 14.48
C LEU A 425 -38.16 -10.96 13.85
N ALA A 426 -39.18 -10.09 13.72
CA ALA A 426 -39.01 -8.76 13.17
C ALA A 426 -38.09 -7.88 14.03
N SER A 427 -38.12 -8.03 15.37
CA SER A 427 -37.25 -7.24 16.28
C SER A 427 -35.75 -7.46 16.03
N VAL A 428 -35.38 -8.64 15.50
CA VAL A 428 -34.00 -8.99 15.14
C VAL A 428 -33.74 -8.95 13.63
N GLY A 429 -34.62 -8.31 12.86
CA GLY A 429 -34.47 -8.13 11.41
C GLY A 429 -34.64 -9.42 10.60
N LYS A 430 -35.48 -10.34 11.08
CA LYS A 430 -35.78 -11.63 10.45
C LYS A 430 -37.27 -11.76 10.16
N ARG A 431 -37.64 -12.82 9.44
CA ARG A 431 -39.04 -13.18 9.15
C ARG A 431 -39.25 -14.69 9.28
N PRO A 432 -40.50 -15.16 9.47
CA PRO A 432 -40.79 -16.59 9.40
C PRO A 432 -40.46 -17.17 8.03
N LEU A 433 -40.25 -18.49 7.95
CA LEU A 433 -39.98 -19.18 6.70
C LEU A 433 -41.22 -19.25 5.82
N ASP A 434 -41.05 -19.06 4.51
CA ASP A 434 -42.05 -19.53 3.56
C ASP A 434 -41.91 -21.05 3.33
N TYR A 435 -42.84 -21.64 2.58
CA TYR A 435 -42.82 -23.10 2.40
C TYR A 435 -41.61 -23.58 1.60
N THR A 436 -41.12 -22.79 0.63
CA THR A 436 -39.93 -23.15 -0.14
C THR A 436 -38.64 -23.01 0.66
N ASP A 437 -38.56 -22.00 1.52
CA ASP A 437 -37.50 -21.82 2.49
C ASP A 437 -37.45 -23.05 3.41
N PHE A 438 -38.59 -23.43 4.00
CA PHE A 438 -38.66 -24.55 4.94
C PHE A 438 -38.22 -25.87 4.32
N VAL A 439 -38.79 -26.22 3.15
CA VAL A 439 -38.45 -27.47 2.46
C VAL A 439 -36.96 -27.54 2.11
N THR A 440 -36.35 -26.40 1.79
CA THR A 440 -34.92 -26.34 1.47
C THR A 440 -34.05 -26.39 2.73
N ALA A 441 -34.42 -25.65 3.79
CA ALA A 441 -33.67 -25.55 5.04
C ALA A 441 -33.70 -26.85 5.84
N ALA A 442 -34.83 -27.57 5.83
CA ALA A 442 -35.01 -28.82 6.56
C ALA A 442 -34.49 -30.05 5.80
N PHE A 443 -34.14 -29.93 4.52
CA PHE A 443 -33.61 -31.04 3.73
C PHE A 443 -32.41 -31.72 4.42
N GLY A 444 -32.50 -33.04 4.59
CA GLY A 444 -31.46 -33.87 5.21
C GLY A 444 -31.78 -34.32 6.64
N THR A 445 -32.74 -33.66 7.30
CA THR A 445 -33.35 -34.16 8.54
C THR A 445 -33.88 -35.58 8.35
N LYS A 446 -33.98 -36.35 9.44
CA LYS A 446 -34.72 -37.61 9.43
C LYS A 446 -36.20 -37.35 9.10
N GLU A 447 -36.71 -38.08 8.11
CA GLU A 447 -38.06 -37.97 7.58
C GLU A 447 -38.96 -39.08 8.14
N ALA A 448 -40.27 -38.82 8.19
CA ALA A 448 -41.30 -39.74 8.68
C ALA A 448 -41.04 -40.25 10.10
N VAL A 449 -40.46 -39.39 10.96
CA VAL A 449 -40.22 -39.69 12.36
C VAL A 449 -40.14 -38.40 13.18
N SER A 450 -40.70 -38.43 14.40
CA SER A 450 -40.59 -37.34 15.35
C SER A 450 -39.68 -37.72 16.53
N ARG A 451 -39.26 -36.69 17.27
CA ARG A 451 -38.41 -36.80 18.46
C ARG A 451 -39.00 -37.67 19.57
N GLY A 452 -40.33 -37.71 19.71
CA GLY A 452 -41.07 -38.50 20.69
C GLY A 452 -41.42 -37.75 21.97
N ASN A 453 -40.60 -36.81 22.40
CA ASN A 453 -40.79 -36.01 23.62
C ASN A 453 -40.36 -34.55 23.41
N ASP A 454 -40.87 -33.67 24.26
CA ASP A 454 -40.59 -32.24 24.22
C ASP A 454 -39.08 -31.95 24.33
N PRO A 455 -38.49 -31.22 23.36
CA PRO A 455 -37.10 -30.82 23.45
C PRO A 455 -36.77 -29.87 24.59
N VAL A 456 -37.71 -29.01 25.03
CA VAL A 456 -37.54 -27.92 26.02
C VAL A 456 -36.50 -26.86 25.66
N THR A 457 -35.32 -27.27 25.21
CA THR A 457 -34.20 -26.42 24.83
C THR A 457 -33.77 -26.67 23.40
N THR A 458 -33.19 -25.63 22.83
CA THR A 458 -32.52 -25.64 21.53
C THR A 458 -31.20 -26.41 21.62
N GLY A 459 -30.81 -27.05 20.52
CA GLY A 459 -29.51 -27.73 20.40
C GLY A 459 -29.60 -29.24 20.42
N LEU A 460 -28.46 -29.90 20.65
CA LEU A 460 -28.35 -31.35 20.73
C LEU A 460 -28.40 -31.80 22.20
N ALA A 461 -29.56 -31.70 22.83
CA ALA A 461 -29.71 -32.05 24.24
C ALA A 461 -29.67 -33.57 24.44
N THR A 462 -28.80 -34.05 25.33
CA THR A 462 -28.74 -35.47 25.70
C THR A 462 -29.70 -35.83 26.84
N THR A 463 -30.11 -34.85 27.65
CA THR A 463 -31.04 -35.05 28.79
C THR A 463 -32.48 -35.25 28.36
N ASN A 464 -32.85 -34.71 27.19
CA ASN A 464 -34.23 -34.69 26.72
C ASN A 464 -34.45 -35.70 25.58
N ALA A 465 -33.43 -36.45 25.15
CA ALA A 465 -33.55 -37.45 24.10
C ALA A 465 -34.01 -38.80 24.68
N GLY A 466 -35.21 -39.25 24.32
CA GLY A 466 -35.59 -40.65 24.52
C GLY A 466 -34.71 -41.58 23.68
N SER A 467 -34.62 -42.86 24.03
CA SER A 467 -33.82 -43.86 23.31
C SER A 467 -34.22 -44.10 21.84
N SER A 468 -35.29 -43.46 21.35
CA SER A 468 -35.86 -43.72 20.04
C SER A 468 -35.42 -42.77 18.93
N ASN A 469 -35.07 -41.48 19.18
CA ASN A 469 -34.61 -40.52 18.15
C ASN A 469 -33.92 -39.28 18.76
N GLY A 470 -32.58 -39.25 18.85
CA GLY A 470 -31.84 -38.09 19.37
C GLY A 470 -31.90 -36.85 18.47
N ASP A 471 -31.70 -35.65 19.03
CA ASP A 471 -31.80 -34.36 18.31
C ASP A 471 -30.91 -34.27 17.05
N ALA A 472 -29.77 -34.97 17.04
CA ALA A 472 -28.87 -35.02 15.88
C ALA A 472 -29.55 -35.63 14.64
N ALA A 473 -30.49 -36.56 14.82
CA ALA A 473 -31.29 -37.11 13.72
C ALA A 473 -32.09 -36.03 12.98
N PHE A 474 -32.41 -34.92 13.66
CA PHE A 474 -33.19 -33.82 13.12
C PHE A 474 -32.32 -32.64 12.65
N THR A 475 -31.03 -32.86 12.44
CA THR A 475 -30.12 -31.89 11.82
C THR A 475 -30.21 -31.96 10.30
N SER A 476 -30.33 -30.81 9.64
CA SER A 476 -30.39 -30.74 8.17
C SER A 476 -29.02 -30.76 7.50
N LYS A 477 -28.99 -30.81 6.16
CA LYS A 477 -27.76 -30.70 5.35
C LYS A 477 -26.99 -29.41 5.61
N TRP A 478 -27.69 -28.35 5.98
CA TRP A 478 -27.12 -27.03 6.22
C TRP A 478 -26.73 -26.83 7.70
N GLY A 479 -26.94 -27.85 8.53
CA GLY A 479 -26.72 -27.78 9.98
C GLY A 479 -27.85 -27.08 10.71
N ILE A 480 -29.08 -27.04 10.16
CA ILE A 480 -30.25 -26.55 10.90
C ILE A 480 -30.63 -27.63 11.91
N VAL A 481 -30.53 -27.32 13.19
CA VAL A 481 -30.78 -28.23 14.31
C VAL A 481 -32.27 -28.23 14.64
N GLN A 482 -32.83 -29.41 14.93
CA GLN A 482 -34.27 -29.59 15.20
C GLN A 482 -35.12 -29.05 14.03
N ALA A 483 -34.73 -29.41 12.80
CA ALA A 483 -35.28 -28.83 11.58
C ALA A 483 -36.73 -29.28 11.30
N ALA A 484 -37.09 -30.51 11.66
CA ALA A 484 -38.45 -31.05 11.59
C ALA A 484 -38.64 -32.15 12.65
N GLY A 485 -39.89 -32.47 13.00
CA GLY A 485 -40.21 -33.54 13.93
C GLY A 485 -39.96 -33.21 15.41
N CYS A 486 -39.68 -31.95 15.73
CA CYS A 486 -39.44 -31.45 17.09
C CYS A 486 -40.51 -30.44 17.50
N PHE A 487 -40.72 -29.40 16.70
CA PHE A 487 -41.75 -28.38 16.91
C PHE A 487 -42.46 -28.07 15.60
N TRP A 488 -43.75 -27.72 15.69
CA TRP A 488 -44.35 -26.93 14.62
C TRP A 488 -43.71 -25.55 14.61
N ILE A 489 -43.38 -25.02 13.43
CA ILE A 489 -42.93 -23.63 13.29
C ILE A 489 -43.98 -22.79 12.57
N TRP A 490 -44.26 -21.59 13.08
CA TRP A 490 -45.08 -20.61 12.37
C TRP A 490 -44.47 -20.24 11.01
N ALA A 491 -45.29 -20.28 9.97
CA ALA A 491 -44.91 -19.97 8.59
C ALA A 491 -45.31 -18.55 8.19
N ASN A 492 -44.61 -18.01 7.19
CA ASN A 492 -45.00 -16.75 6.54
C ASN A 492 -46.05 -16.97 5.43
N HIS A 493 -47.07 -17.80 5.69
CA HIS A 493 -48.14 -18.10 4.73
C HIS A 493 -49.50 -18.20 5.43
N PHE A 494 -50.50 -17.62 4.79
CA PHE A 494 -51.91 -17.76 5.16
C PHE A 494 -52.66 -18.53 4.07
N GLY A 495 -53.54 -19.44 4.47
CA GLY A 495 -54.33 -20.23 3.54
C GLY A 495 -55.11 -21.33 4.25
N GLY A 496 -55.88 -22.11 3.48
CA GLY A 496 -56.78 -23.13 4.05
C GLY A 496 -58.12 -22.55 4.47
N GLN A 497 -58.71 -23.08 5.54
CA GLN A 497 -59.97 -22.58 6.09
C GLN A 497 -59.77 -21.17 6.67
N PHE A 498 -60.87 -20.42 6.78
CA PHE A 498 -60.86 -19.08 7.37
C PHE A 498 -61.97 -18.93 8.40
N THR A 499 -61.75 -18.05 9.38
CA THR A 499 -62.80 -17.66 10.33
C THR A 499 -63.68 -16.59 9.71
N SER A 500 -64.96 -16.90 9.52
CA SER A 500 -65.93 -16.00 8.85
C SER A 500 -66.32 -14.82 9.74
N GLY A 501 -66.46 -13.65 9.11
CA GLY A 501 -66.91 -12.42 9.77
C GLY A 501 -65.77 -11.64 10.41
N LEU A 502 -66.15 -10.59 11.14
CA LEU A 502 -65.25 -9.69 11.84
C LEU A 502 -65.03 -10.20 13.26
N SER A 503 -63.77 -10.30 13.69
CA SER A 503 -63.42 -10.79 15.03
C SER A 503 -62.23 -10.04 15.63
N ASP A 504 -62.29 -9.71 16.92
CA ASP A 504 -61.17 -9.15 17.70
C ASP A 504 -60.31 -10.28 18.30
N ASN A 505 -59.66 -11.03 17.42
CA ASN A 505 -58.72 -12.08 17.79
C ASN A 505 -57.25 -11.63 17.65
N ALA A 506 -57.01 -10.32 17.46
CA ALA A 506 -55.68 -9.73 17.39
C ALA A 506 -55.32 -9.00 18.68
N GLU A 507 -55.89 -9.45 19.81
CA GLU A 507 -55.57 -8.98 21.16
C GLU A 507 -55.69 -7.44 21.31
N GLY A 508 -56.77 -6.87 20.75
CA GLY A 508 -57.02 -5.44 20.81
C GLY A 508 -56.21 -4.60 19.82
N ARG A 509 -55.46 -5.22 18.89
CA ARG A 509 -54.72 -4.54 17.81
C ARG A 509 -55.52 -4.44 16.50
N GLY A 510 -56.85 -4.37 16.62
CA GLY A 510 -57.79 -4.28 15.49
C GLY A 510 -58.55 -5.59 15.25
N GLN A 511 -59.54 -5.54 14.35
CA GLN A 511 -60.38 -6.69 14.03
C GLN A 511 -60.00 -7.30 12.68
N LEU A 512 -60.02 -8.63 12.63
CA LEU A 512 -59.70 -9.42 11.44
C LEU A 512 -61.00 -9.80 10.73
N GLN A 513 -61.06 -9.65 9.41
CA GLN A 513 -62.22 -9.99 8.58
C GLN A 513 -61.87 -11.20 7.68
N ASN A 514 -62.63 -12.28 7.79
CA ASN A 514 -62.45 -13.49 6.96
C ASN A 514 -60.99 -14.02 6.98
N GLN A 515 -60.35 -13.98 8.15
CA GLN A 515 -58.94 -14.31 8.32
C GLN A 515 -58.66 -15.78 7.99
N PRO A 516 -57.81 -16.10 7.00
CA PRO A 516 -57.36 -17.47 6.76
C PRO A 516 -56.46 -17.97 7.89
N ASN A 517 -56.37 -19.29 8.00
CA ASN A 517 -55.41 -19.96 8.88
C ASN A 517 -53.96 -19.60 8.51
N ALA A 518 -53.08 -19.63 9.50
CA ALA A 518 -51.64 -19.53 9.31
C ALA A 518 -51.02 -20.94 9.23
N ALA A 519 -50.12 -21.14 8.28
CA ALA A 519 -49.49 -22.44 8.10
C ALA A 519 -48.47 -22.74 9.23
N LEU A 520 -48.34 -24.02 9.56
CA LEU A 520 -47.28 -24.55 10.42
C LEU A 520 -46.46 -25.58 9.64
N PHE A 521 -45.14 -25.62 9.86
CA PHE A 521 -44.24 -26.56 9.19
C PHE A 521 -43.48 -27.50 10.15
N GLY A 522 -43.16 -28.70 9.68
CA GLY A 522 -42.22 -29.65 10.31
C GLY A 522 -42.78 -30.69 11.28
N THR A 523 -43.95 -30.45 11.88
CA THR A 523 -44.58 -31.24 12.95
C THR A 523 -43.84 -31.24 14.30
N PRO A 524 -44.55 -31.45 15.42
CA PRO A 524 -43.96 -31.48 16.74
C PRO A 524 -43.44 -32.87 17.11
N TRP A 525 -42.85 -32.97 18.30
CA TRP A 525 -42.22 -34.19 18.82
C TRP A 525 -43.15 -35.40 18.90
N ASN A 526 -44.47 -35.21 19.00
CA ASN A 526 -45.45 -36.30 19.02
C ASN A 526 -46.12 -36.55 17.66
N GLY A 527 -45.63 -35.93 16.58
CA GLY A 527 -46.16 -36.05 15.21
C GLY A 527 -45.98 -37.43 14.55
N SER A 528 -45.12 -38.28 15.12
CA SER A 528 -44.80 -39.63 14.64
C SER A 528 -44.40 -39.62 13.15
N ALA A 529 -45.00 -40.49 12.33
CA ALA A 529 -44.63 -40.64 10.92
C ALA A 529 -45.04 -39.47 10.01
N ASN A 530 -45.78 -38.49 10.53
CA ASN A 530 -46.18 -37.31 9.75
C ASN A 530 -45.07 -36.27 9.64
N ALA A 531 -44.00 -36.41 10.43
CA ALA A 531 -42.89 -35.47 10.47
C ALA A 531 -42.03 -35.49 9.22
N GLY A 532 -41.45 -34.33 8.90
CA GLY A 532 -40.47 -34.23 7.83
C GLY A 532 -40.30 -32.82 7.27
N SER A 533 -39.32 -32.69 6.38
CA SER A 533 -38.94 -31.44 5.72
C SER A 533 -40.04 -30.83 4.84
N ARG A 534 -41.10 -31.59 4.55
CA ARG A 534 -42.27 -31.13 3.78
C ARG A 534 -43.56 -31.10 4.59
N ALA A 535 -43.53 -31.53 5.84
CA ALA A 535 -44.74 -31.61 6.64
C ALA A 535 -45.31 -30.22 6.87
N SER A 536 -46.60 -30.05 6.57
CA SER A 536 -47.30 -28.79 6.77
C SER A 536 -48.73 -29.01 7.23
N THR A 537 -49.26 -28.09 8.02
CA THR A 537 -50.70 -27.99 8.30
C THR A 537 -51.18 -26.56 8.05
N TRP A 538 -52.41 -26.45 7.55
CA TRP A 538 -53.07 -25.20 7.15
C TRP A 538 -54.42 -25.07 7.87
N ALA A 539 -54.53 -25.72 9.03
CA ALA A 539 -55.76 -25.86 9.81
C ALA A 539 -55.80 -24.97 11.06
N ILE A 540 -54.75 -24.19 11.31
CA ILE A 540 -54.55 -23.49 12.58
C ILE A 540 -54.73 -21.98 12.39
N ASN A 541 -55.62 -21.38 13.20
CA ASN A 541 -55.83 -19.94 13.20
C ASN A 541 -54.58 -19.20 13.71
N PRO A 542 -54.29 -17.97 13.24
CA PRO A 542 -53.09 -17.23 13.65
C PRO A 542 -53.02 -16.87 15.14
N TRP A 543 -54.15 -16.78 15.84
CA TRP A 543 -54.22 -16.52 17.29
C TRP A 543 -54.18 -17.80 18.15
N TYR A 544 -53.94 -18.97 17.55
CA TYR A 544 -53.76 -20.19 18.32
C TYR A 544 -52.40 -20.18 19.03
N SER A 545 -52.35 -20.72 20.25
CA SER A 545 -51.12 -20.82 21.04
C SER A 545 -51.05 -22.20 21.68
N SER A 546 -49.88 -22.85 21.62
CA SER A 546 -49.66 -24.18 22.18
C SER A 546 -48.18 -24.42 22.49
N GLY A 547 -47.89 -25.26 23.49
CA GLY A 547 -46.53 -25.64 23.89
C GLY A 547 -45.75 -26.47 22.86
N PHE A 548 -46.35 -26.79 21.71
CA PHE A 548 -45.68 -27.50 20.61
C PHE A 548 -45.52 -26.67 19.33
N ILE A 549 -45.80 -25.36 19.43
CA ILE A 549 -45.67 -24.40 18.32
C ILE A 549 -44.63 -23.36 18.71
N GLY A 550 -43.57 -23.29 17.92
CA GLY A 550 -42.51 -22.31 18.06
C GLY A 550 -42.33 -21.47 16.79
N SER A 551 -41.16 -20.87 16.65
CA SER A 551 -40.77 -20.13 15.46
C SER A 551 -39.31 -20.34 15.11
N ARG A 552 -38.95 -19.96 13.89
CA ARG A 552 -37.58 -19.96 13.38
C ARG A 552 -37.40 -18.82 12.41
N GLY A 553 -36.32 -18.06 12.55
CA GLY A 553 -36.03 -16.94 11.68
C GLY A 553 -35.33 -17.33 10.39
N ARG A 554 -35.61 -16.57 9.34
CA ARG A 554 -34.76 -16.46 8.15
C ARG A 554 -34.56 -15.01 7.76
N CYS A 555 -33.48 -14.73 7.05
CA CYS A 555 -33.25 -13.46 6.36
C CYS A 555 -32.55 -13.71 5.01
N ASP A 556 -32.51 -12.68 4.18
CA ASP A 556 -31.92 -12.78 2.85
C ASP A 556 -30.38 -12.86 2.93
N HIS A 557 -29.76 -13.39 1.88
CA HIS A 557 -28.31 -13.40 1.75
C HIS A 557 -27.81 -12.04 1.26
N LEU A 558 -26.91 -11.40 2.01
CA LEU A 558 -26.26 -10.17 1.62
C LEU A 558 -24.87 -10.48 1.07
N ASN A 559 -24.70 -10.21 -0.23
CA ASN A 559 -23.40 -10.21 -0.91
C ASN A 559 -23.08 -8.80 -1.41
N GLN A 560 -22.07 -8.17 -0.81
CA GLN A 560 -21.59 -6.83 -1.20
C GLN A 560 -20.27 -6.99 -1.95
N ILE A 561 -20.33 -6.96 -3.29
CA ILE A 561 -19.15 -7.07 -4.15
C ILE A 561 -18.19 -5.90 -3.89
#